data_AF-A0A830HUV1-F1
#
_entry.id   AF-A0A830HUV1-F1
#
_cell.length_a   1.000
_cell.length_b   1.000
_cell.length_c   1.000
_cell.angle_alpha   90.00
_cell.angle_beta   90.00
_cell.angle_gamma   90.00
#
_symmetry.space_group_name_H-M   'P 1'
#
loop_
_entity.id
_entity.type
_entity.pdbx_description
1 polymer ?
#
loop_
_entity_poly.entity_id
_entity_poly.type
_entity_poly.pdbx_seq_one_letter_code
_entity_poly.pdbx_strand_id
1 'polypeptide(L)'
;MLALTSMQINNDFGGLAPLVSLVLFVYVNGQIQKFRREQEEKAMKAAGEAMSEAAKETVEGITQEQWAKLALCVLIDLAGDSSFLLPGLGELSDGVYAPIEAFALNSLFSSGALGGIGFVEEALPFSDALPTATVAWMLQTLAPESGVTKALGIKPPSPKEKTSEVTEE
;
A
#
# COMPACT_ATOMS: atom_id res chain seq x y z
N MET A 1 -41.13 -12.83 50.23
CA MET A 1 -40.90 -11.72 51.19
C MET A 1 -39.50 -11.22 50.91
N LEU A 2 -39.43 -10.02 50.31
CA LEU A 2 -38.24 -9.39 49.73
C LEU A 2 -37.22 -9.07 50.82
N ALA A 3 -35.99 -9.55 50.66
CA ALA A 3 -34.81 -8.96 51.27
C ALA A 3 -33.74 -8.85 50.18
N LEU A 4 -34.00 -7.96 49.23
CA LEU A 4 -32.94 -7.21 48.54
C LEU A 4 -32.19 -6.46 49.65
N THR A 5 -31.25 -7.13 50.31
CA THR A 5 -30.28 -6.48 51.17
C THR A 5 -29.29 -5.81 50.24
N SER A 6 -29.61 -4.56 49.95
CA SER A 6 -28.76 -3.51 49.45
C SER A 6 -27.31 -3.73 49.88
N MET A 7 -26.50 -4.25 48.97
CA MET A 7 -25.06 -4.14 49.08
C MET A 7 -24.77 -2.66 48.85
N GLN A 8 -24.77 -1.89 49.94
CA GLN A 8 -24.33 -0.50 49.95
C GLN A 8 -22.89 -0.50 49.44
N ILE A 9 -22.71 -0.18 48.16
CA ILE A 9 -21.43 0.28 47.65
C ILE A 9 -21.22 1.63 48.33
N ASN A 10 -20.55 1.59 49.48
CA ASN A 10 -20.15 2.80 50.18
C ASN A 10 -19.31 3.65 49.21
N ASN A 11 -19.71 4.91 49.03
CA ASN A 11 -19.00 5.94 48.28
C ASN A 11 -17.72 6.42 49.01
N ASP A 12 -17.02 5.54 49.73
CA ASP A 12 -15.82 5.88 50.50
C ASP A 12 -14.58 6.11 49.61
N PHE A 13 -14.73 6.04 48.28
CA PHE A 13 -13.71 6.40 47.30
C PHE A 13 -13.95 7.76 46.61
N GLY A 14 -14.75 8.65 47.22
CA GLY A 14 -15.32 9.89 46.63
C GLY A 14 -14.36 10.98 46.10
N GLY A 15 -13.05 10.75 46.04
CA GLY A 15 -12.11 11.65 45.38
C GLY A 15 -10.96 10.96 44.64
N LEU A 16 -10.61 9.72 45.02
CA LEU A 16 -9.49 8.97 44.44
C LEU A 16 -9.94 7.90 43.43
N ALA A 17 -11.24 7.59 43.35
CA ALA A 17 -11.81 6.70 42.33
C ALA A 17 -11.33 6.97 40.89
N PRO A 18 -11.32 8.24 40.39
CA PRO A 18 -10.85 8.49 39.03
C PRO A 18 -9.35 8.19 38.85
N LEU A 19 -8.54 8.43 39.88
CA LEU A 19 -7.10 8.15 39.83
C LEU A 19 -6.79 6.66 39.89
N VAL A 20 -7.50 5.90 40.74
CA VAL A 20 -7.35 4.44 40.81
C VAL A 20 -7.80 3.79 39.49
N SER A 21 -8.91 4.26 38.91
CA SER A 21 -9.39 3.78 37.61
C SER A 21 -8.41 4.11 36.47
N LEU A 22 -7.83 5.32 36.46
CA LEU A 22 -6.81 5.72 35.49
C LEU A 22 -5.55 4.83 35.60
N VAL A 23 -5.06 4.58 36.82
CA VAL A 23 -3.88 3.74 37.04
C VAL A 23 -4.15 2.30 36.60
N LEU A 24 -5.32 1.75 36.93
CA LEU A 24 -5.71 0.41 36.50
C LEU A 24 -5.85 0.35 34.97
N PHE A 25 -6.45 1.37 34.35
CA PHE A 25 -6.60 1.48 32.90
C PHE A 25 -5.25 1.55 32.19
N VAL A 26 -4.31 2.39 32.67
CA VAL A 26 -2.96 2.49 32.11
C VAL A 26 -2.19 1.18 32.31
N TYR A 27 -2.33 0.54 33.46
CA TYR A 27 -1.68 -0.75 33.73
C TYR A 27 -2.22 -1.88 32.85
N VAL A 28 -3.54 -2.03 32.79
CA VAL A 28 -4.22 -3.04 31.97
C VAL A 28 -3.95 -2.80 30.48
N ASN A 29 -4.08 -1.56 29.99
CA ASN A 29 -3.72 -1.23 28.61
C ASN A 29 -2.24 -1.44 28.33
N GLY A 30 -1.36 -1.14 29.29
CA GLY A 30 0.08 -1.40 29.17
C GLY A 30 0.38 -2.90 28.98
N GLN A 31 -0.36 -3.78 29.67
CA GLN A 31 -0.24 -5.24 29.50
C GLN A 31 -0.79 -5.71 28.15
N ILE A 32 -1.96 -5.22 27.74
CA ILE A 32 -2.59 -5.56 26.46
C ILE A 32 -1.69 -5.14 25.28
N GLN A 33 -1.10 -3.94 25.37
CA GLN A 33 -0.23 -3.39 24.33
C GLN A 33 1.05 -4.22 24.16
N LYS A 34 1.63 -4.74 25.25
CA LYS A 34 2.83 -5.61 25.15
C LYS A 34 2.53 -6.92 24.42
N PHE A 35 1.42 -7.57 24.78
CA PHE A 35 1.03 -8.82 24.13
C PHE A 35 0.65 -8.61 22.65
N ARG A 36 -0.04 -7.50 22.34
CA ARG A 36 -0.36 -7.14 20.96
C ARG A 36 0.89 -6.82 20.16
N ARG A 37 1.87 -6.09 20.72
CA ARG A 37 3.16 -5.80 20.05
C ARG A 37 3.94 -7.06 19.73
N GLU A 38 3.94 -8.07 20.60
CA GLU A 38 4.60 -9.35 20.29
C GLU A 38 3.90 -10.12 19.17
N GLN A 39 2.57 -10.07 19.13
CA GLN A 39 1.79 -10.67 18.03
C GLN A 39 1.94 -9.87 16.74
N GLU A 40 1.93 -8.54 16.81
CA GLU A 40 2.17 -7.62 15.70
C GLU A 40 3.59 -7.79 15.15
N GLU A 41 4.61 -7.93 16.01
CA GLU A 41 5.99 -8.17 15.61
C GLU A 41 6.16 -9.55 14.98
N LYS A 42 5.58 -10.60 15.57
CA LYS A 42 5.61 -11.96 14.99
C LYS A 42 4.81 -12.02 13.68
N ALA A 43 3.66 -11.38 13.61
CA ALA A 43 2.83 -11.33 12.41
C ALA A 43 3.49 -10.48 11.31
N MET A 44 4.10 -9.35 11.65
CA MET A 44 4.85 -8.51 10.71
C MET A 44 6.10 -9.22 10.21
N LYS A 45 6.81 -9.93 11.09
CA LYS A 45 7.98 -10.72 10.71
C LYS A 45 7.59 -11.93 9.85
N ALA A 46 6.54 -12.67 10.22
CA ALA A 46 6.02 -13.78 9.43
C ALA A 46 5.45 -13.31 8.07
N ALA A 47 4.74 -12.18 8.05
CA ALA A 47 4.26 -11.56 6.81
C ALA A 47 5.42 -11.07 5.95
N GLY A 48 6.46 -10.48 6.55
CA GLY A 48 7.67 -10.04 5.86
C GLY A 48 8.47 -11.21 5.29
N GLU A 49 8.64 -12.28 6.05
CA GLU A 49 9.31 -13.52 5.61
C GLU A 49 8.49 -14.22 4.52
N ALA A 50 7.18 -14.34 4.68
CA ALA A 50 6.30 -14.94 3.66
C ALA A 50 6.25 -14.09 2.38
N MET A 51 6.20 -12.76 2.51
CA MET A 51 6.24 -11.84 1.37
C MET A 51 7.61 -11.84 0.70
N SER A 52 8.70 -11.96 1.47
CA SER A 52 10.07 -12.11 0.94
C SER A 52 10.25 -13.42 0.19
N GLU A 53 9.73 -14.53 0.72
CA GLU A 53 9.83 -15.83 0.07
C GLU A 53 8.97 -15.90 -1.20
N ALA A 54 7.73 -15.42 -1.13
CA ALA A 54 6.88 -15.28 -2.31
C ALA A 54 7.47 -14.30 -3.33
N ALA A 55 8.09 -13.21 -2.88
CA ALA A 55 8.78 -12.26 -3.75
C ALA A 55 10.02 -12.89 -4.38
N LYS A 56 10.83 -13.69 -3.69
CA LYS A 56 12.03 -14.34 -4.25
C LYS A 56 11.70 -15.22 -5.45
N GLU A 57 10.74 -16.15 -5.29
CA GLU A 57 10.33 -17.03 -6.39
C GLU A 57 9.77 -16.22 -7.57
N THR A 58 8.99 -15.18 -7.29
CA THR A 58 8.43 -14.32 -8.32
C THR A 58 9.51 -13.49 -9.01
N VAL A 59 10.46 -12.92 -8.25
CA VAL A 59 11.57 -12.07 -8.70
C VAL A 59 12.55 -12.83 -9.60
N GLU A 60 12.86 -14.08 -9.28
CA GLU A 60 13.66 -14.95 -10.13
C GLU A 60 12.99 -15.21 -11.49
N GLY A 61 11.66 -15.13 -11.55
CA GLY A 61 10.88 -15.26 -12.77
C GLY A 61 10.75 -14.00 -13.63
N ILE A 62 11.16 -12.83 -13.12
CA ILE A 62 10.98 -11.52 -13.77
C ILE A 62 11.97 -11.34 -14.92
N THR A 63 11.45 -10.97 -16.08
CA THR A 63 12.24 -10.69 -17.29
C THR A 63 12.94 -9.33 -17.23
N GLN A 64 13.98 -9.14 -18.06
CA GLN A 64 14.65 -7.84 -18.20
C GLN A 64 13.69 -6.72 -18.63
N GLU A 65 12.72 -7.03 -19.50
CA GLU A 65 11.69 -6.06 -19.94
C GLU A 65 10.81 -5.60 -18.78
N GLN A 66 10.45 -6.51 -17.87
CA GLN A 66 9.68 -6.16 -16.68
C GLN A 66 10.50 -5.30 -15.72
N TRP A 67 11.80 -5.56 -15.55
CA TRP A 67 12.69 -4.69 -14.78
C TRP A 67 12.84 -3.30 -15.40
N ALA A 68 13.00 -3.22 -16.72
CA ALA A 68 13.03 -1.94 -17.43
C ALA A 68 11.71 -1.18 -17.29
N LYS A 69 10.58 -1.90 -17.34
CA LYS A 69 9.25 -1.33 -17.09
C LYS A 69 9.12 -0.80 -15.65
N LEU A 70 9.62 -1.51 -14.64
CA LEU A 70 9.64 -1.03 -13.27
C LEU A 70 10.45 0.27 -13.14
N ALA A 71 11.64 0.31 -13.76
CA ALA A 71 12.47 1.51 -13.74
C ALA A 71 11.73 2.72 -14.34
N LEU A 72 11.00 2.51 -15.45
CA LEU A 72 10.16 3.55 -16.04
C LEU A 72 9.01 3.96 -15.11
N CYS A 73 8.33 3.01 -14.45
CA CYS A 73 7.28 3.31 -13.48
C CYS A 73 7.80 4.18 -12.32
N VAL A 74 8.97 3.83 -11.75
CA VAL A 74 9.60 4.63 -10.69
C VAL A 74 9.94 6.04 -11.17
N LEU A 75 10.41 6.19 -12.42
CA LEU A 75 10.69 7.51 -12.98
C LEU A 75 9.42 8.35 -13.19
N ILE A 76 8.31 7.71 -13.58
CA ILE A 76 7.00 8.38 -13.73
C ILE A 76 6.51 8.88 -12.37
N ASP A 77 6.53 8.02 -11.35
CA ASP A 77 6.11 8.40 -9.99
C ASP A 77 7.00 9.53 -9.43
N LEU A 78 8.34 9.42 -9.54
CA LEU A 78 9.25 10.48 -9.07
C LEU A 78 9.09 11.82 -9.81
N ALA A 79 8.64 11.78 -11.06
CA ALA A 79 8.38 13.00 -11.83
C ALA A 79 7.04 13.64 -11.45
N GLY A 80 6.02 12.87 -11.09
CA GLY A 80 4.77 13.38 -10.49
C GLY A 80 5.03 14.05 -9.15
N ASP A 81 5.73 13.35 -8.25
CA ASP A 81 6.13 13.85 -6.93
C ASP A 81 7.09 15.07 -6.98
N SER A 82 7.64 15.41 -8.16
CA SER A 82 8.58 16.53 -8.27
C SER A 82 7.92 17.90 -7.99
N SER A 83 6.58 17.96 -8.03
CA SER A 83 5.75 19.12 -7.68
C SER A 83 5.91 19.55 -6.21
N PHE A 84 6.36 18.67 -5.30
CA PHE A 84 6.65 19.02 -3.89
C PHE A 84 7.89 19.93 -3.70
N LEU A 85 8.77 20.03 -4.70
CA LEU A 85 10.02 20.79 -4.58
C LEU A 85 9.82 22.33 -4.63
N LEU A 86 8.73 22.81 -5.25
CA LEU A 86 8.43 24.23 -5.39
C LEU A 86 6.91 24.49 -5.18
N PRO A 87 6.46 24.73 -3.94
CA PRO A 87 5.05 25.01 -3.67
C PRO A 87 4.57 26.23 -4.46
N GLY A 88 3.54 26.05 -5.29
CA GLY A 88 2.95 27.05 -6.18
C GLY A 88 3.36 26.98 -7.66
N LEU A 89 4.49 26.34 -8.00
CA LEU A 89 4.82 25.97 -9.40
C LEU A 89 4.38 24.53 -9.72
N GLY A 90 4.38 23.65 -8.72
CA GLY A 90 3.90 22.27 -8.82
C GLY A 90 2.47 22.17 -9.35
N GLU A 91 1.53 22.92 -8.75
CA GLU A 91 0.11 22.91 -9.16
C GLU A 91 -0.13 23.31 -10.64
N LEU A 92 0.79 24.06 -11.25
CA LEU A 92 0.73 24.40 -12.69
C LEU A 92 1.35 23.31 -13.57
N SER A 93 2.39 22.61 -13.09
CA SER A 93 2.94 21.45 -13.78
C SER A 93 1.95 20.28 -13.78
N ASP A 94 1.16 20.11 -12.72
CA ASP A 94 0.16 19.03 -12.60
C ASP A 94 -0.89 19.10 -13.71
N GLY A 95 -1.27 20.30 -14.17
CA GLY A 95 -2.18 20.48 -15.30
C GLY A 95 -1.65 19.96 -16.65
N VAL A 96 -0.32 19.86 -16.81
CA VAL A 96 0.34 19.30 -18.00
C VAL A 96 0.77 17.86 -17.75
N TYR A 97 1.22 17.55 -16.54
CA TYR A 97 1.74 16.25 -16.16
C TYR A 97 0.63 15.21 -15.99
N ALA A 98 -0.52 15.55 -15.38
CA ALA A 98 -1.64 14.63 -15.21
C ALA A 98 -2.11 13.99 -16.54
N PRO A 99 -2.32 14.72 -17.65
CA PRO A 99 -2.61 14.10 -18.95
C PRO A 99 -1.48 13.20 -19.49
N ILE A 100 -0.21 13.57 -19.26
CA ILE A 100 0.95 12.80 -19.71
C ILE A 100 1.02 11.49 -18.95
N GLU A 101 0.86 11.54 -17.63
CA GLU A 101 0.89 10.38 -16.75
C GLU A 101 -0.28 9.44 -17.06
N ALA A 102 -1.50 9.97 -17.23
CA ALA A 102 -2.66 9.21 -17.67
C ALA A 102 -2.43 8.45 -18.99
N PHE A 103 -1.80 9.13 -19.96
CA PHE A 103 -1.44 8.52 -21.24
C PHE A 103 -0.34 7.46 -21.09
N ALA A 104 0.68 7.71 -20.27
CA ALA A 104 1.76 6.79 -20.00
C ALA A 104 1.25 5.50 -19.33
N LEU A 105 0.43 5.61 -18.28
CA LEU A 105 -0.18 4.49 -17.57
C LEU A 105 -1.09 3.67 -18.49
N ASN A 106 -1.95 4.34 -19.28
CA ASN A 106 -2.78 3.64 -20.25
C ASN A 106 -1.94 2.91 -21.30
N SER A 107 -0.85 3.51 -21.78
CA SER A 107 0.05 2.89 -22.76
C SER A 107 0.80 1.70 -22.17
N LEU A 108 1.31 1.82 -20.94
CA LEU A 108 2.11 0.79 -20.27
C LEU A 108 1.26 -0.41 -19.85
N PHE A 109 0.06 -0.19 -19.33
CA PHE A 109 -0.76 -1.24 -18.73
C PHE A 109 -1.98 -1.62 -19.58
N SER A 110 -2.21 -0.92 -20.69
CA SER A 110 -3.43 -1.03 -21.50
C SER A 110 -4.71 -0.85 -20.68
N SER A 111 -4.66 0.02 -19.66
CA SER A 111 -5.76 0.27 -18.74
C SER A 111 -6.11 1.76 -18.70
N GLY A 112 -7.29 2.09 -19.21
CA GLY A 112 -7.87 3.43 -19.07
C GLY A 112 -8.32 3.74 -17.64
N ALA A 113 -8.67 2.72 -16.85
CA ALA A 113 -9.04 2.90 -15.45
C ALA A 113 -7.82 3.35 -14.63
N LEU A 114 -6.66 2.72 -14.86
CA LEU A 114 -5.41 3.12 -14.22
C LEU A 114 -4.93 4.50 -14.69
N GLY A 115 -5.03 4.79 -15.98
CA GLY A 115 -4.73 6.13 -16.49
C GLY A 115 -5.64 7.22 -15.89
N GLY A 116 -6.92 6.91 -15.65
CA GLY A 116 -7.83 7.81 -14.95
C GLY A 116 -7.49 8.00 -13.47
N ILE A 117 -6.97 6.97 -12.80
CA ILE A 117 -6.51 7.07 -11.41
C ILE A 117 -5.29 7.99 -11.31
N GLY A 118 -4.26 7.79 -12.14
CA GLY A 118 -3.09 8.68 -12.16
C GLY A 118 -3.46 10.13 -12.51
N PHE A 119 -4.34 10.32 -13.51
CA PHE A 119 -4.86 11.67 -13.80
C PHE A 119 -5.48 12.35 -12.57
N VAL A 120 -6.32 11.63 -11.82
CA VAL A 120 -7.01 12.18 -10.65
C VAL A 120 -6.06 12.40 -9.50
N GLU A 121 -5.06 11.53 -9.34
CA GLU A 121 -4.01 11.68 -8.34
C GLU A 121 -3.27 13.00 -8.52
N GLU A 122 -2.72 13.22 -9.72
CA GLU A 122 -1.96 14.43 -10.04
C GLU A 122 -2.85 15.69 -10.12
N ALA A 123 -4.10 15.55 -10.59
CA ALA A 123 -5.00 16.70 -10.70
C ALA A 123 -5.56 17.18 -9.35
N LEU A 124 -5.47 16.36 -8.31
CA LEU A 124 -5.94 16.71 -6.97
C LEU A 124 -4.74 17.08 -6.09
N PRO A 125 -4.70 18.31 -5.54
CA PRO A 125 -3.68 18.63 -4.56
C PRO A 125 -3.80 17.66 -3.38
N PHE A 126 -2.66 17.23 -2.83
CA PHE A 126 -2.53 16.34 -1.67
C PHE A 126 -2.67 14.82 -1.93
N SER A 127 -2.96 14.36 -3.15
CA SER A 127 -2.91 12.92 -3.48
C SER A 127 -1.60 12.43 -4.08
N ASP A 128 -0.70 13.33 -4.49
CA ASP A 128 0.59 13.10 -5.19
C ASP A 128 1.64 12.28 -4.42
N ALA A 129 1.25 11.53 -3.39
CA ALA A 129 2.17 10.73 -2.58
C ALA A 129 2.05 9.22 -2.85
N LEU A 130 1.19 8.80 -3.79
CA LEU A 130 1.01 7.39 -4.10
C LEU A 130 1.85 7.04 -5.35
N PRO A 131 2.77 6.08 -5.27
CA PRO A 131 3.54 5.67 -6.45
C PRO A 131 2.68 4.78 -7.36
N THR A 132 1.68 5.37 -8.03
CA THR A 132 0.62 4.67 -8.77
C THR A 132 1.17 3.83 -9.93
N ALA A 133 2.18 4.31 -10.66
CA ALA A 133 2.81 3.53 -11.72
C ALA A 133 3.54 2.30 -11.16
N THR A 134 4.26 2.45 -10.04
CA THR A 134 4.97 1.36 -9.36
C THR A 134 4.00 0.34 -8.77
N VAL A 135 2.89 0.78 -8.17
CA VAL A 135 1.83 -0.12 -7.67
C VAL A 135 1.21 -0.91 -8.80
N ALA A 136 0.92 -0.27 -9.94
CA ALA A 136 0.40 -0.96 -11.11
C ALA A 136 1.36 -2.03 -11.64
N TRP A 137 2.67 -1.74 -11.63
CA TRP A 137 3.69 -2.73 -11.98
C TRP A 137 3.68 -3.93 -11.02
N MET A 138 3.57 -3.70 -9.71
CA MET A 138 3.46 -4.77 -8.72
C MET A 138 2.22 -5.62 -8.95
N LEU A 139 1.07 -5.01 -9.20
CA LEU A 139 -0.17 -5.73 -9.49
C LEU A 139 -0.08 -6.55 -10.78
N GLN A 140 0.55 -6.02 -11.83
CA GLN A 140 0.75 -6.74 -13.08
C GLN A 140 1.73 -7.90 -12.93
N THR A 141 2.86 -7.69 -12.26
CA THR A 141 3.99 -8.63 -12.25
C THR A 141 3.88 -9.65 -11.12
N LEU A 142 3.46 -9.22 -9.93
CA LEU A 142 3.42 -10.06 -8.74
C LEU A 142 2.04 -10.67 -8.47
N ALA A 143 0.98 -10.00 -8.92
CA ALA A 143 -0.40 -10.43 -8.66
C ALA A 143 -1.33 -10.37 -9.88
N PRO A 144 -0.92 -10.88 -11.07
CA PRO A 144 -1.71 -10.74 -12.31
C PRO A 144 -3.12 -11.33 -12.20
N GLU A 145 -3.29 -12.37 -11.38
CA GLU A 145 -4.56 -13.06 -11.22
C GLU A 145 -5.49 -12.45 -10.16
N SER A 146 -5.03 -11.41 -9.44
CA SER A 146 -5.80 -10.81 -8.35
C SER A 146 -7.07 -10.12 -8.84
N GLY A 147 -8.10 -10.08 -7.99
CA GLY A 147 -9.34 -9.38 -8.28
C GLY A 147 -9.13 -7.88 -8.52
N VAL A 148 -8.14 -7.29 -7.85
CA VAL A 148 -7.78 -5.87 -8.00
C VAL A 148 -7.15 -5.61 -9.37
N THR A 149 -6.19 -6.42 -9.81
CA THR A 149 -5.56 -6.29 -11.14
C THR A 149 -6.59 -6.39 -12.26
N LYS A 150 -7.53 -7.33 -12.14
CA LYS A 150 -8.63 -7.53 -13.09
C LYS A 150 -9.63 -6.37 -13.07
N ALA A 151 -10.00 -5.89 -11.88
CA ALA A 151 -10.90 -4.74 -11.71
C ALA A 151 -10.31 -3.46 -12.29
N LEU A 152 -8.99 -3.28 -12.16
CA LEU A 152 -8.25 -2.19 -12.78
C LEU A 152 -8.01 -2.40 -14.28
N GLY A 153 -8.43 -3.53 -14.88
CA GLY A 153 -8.26 -3.80 -16.30
C GLY A 153 -6.80 -3.89 -16.75
N ILE A 154 -5.87 -4.16 -15.82
CA ILE A 154 -4.44 -4.28 -16.12
C ILE A 154 -4.23 -5.61 -16.86
N LYS A 155 -3.68 -5.55 -18.07
CA LYS A 155 -3.36 -6.77 -18.82
C LYS A 155 -2.23 -7.54 -18.14
N PRO A 156 -2.21 -8.89 -18.17
CA PRO A 156 -1.08 -9.65 -17.68
C PRO A 156 0.19 -9.33 -18.49
N PRO A 157 1.38 -9.57 -17.92
CA PRO A 157 2.64 -9.40 -18.63
C PRO A 157 2.66 -10.32 -19.87
N SER A 158 3.33 -9.88 -20.93
CA SER A 158 3.45 -10.67 -22.16
C SER A 158 3.97 -12.07 -21.85
N PRO A 159 3.40 -13.15 -22.45
CA PRO A 159 3.95 -14.48 -22.31
C PRO A 159 5.42 -14.50 -22.73
N LYS A 160 6.27 -15.21 -21.99
CA LYS A 160 7.67 -15.43 -22.36
C LYS A 160 7.72 -15.90 -23.82
N GLU A 161 8.25 -15.07 -24.70
CA GLU A 161 8.71 -15.56 -26.00
C GLU A 161 9.83 -16.54 -25.65
N LYS A 162 9.60 -17.85 -25.86
CA LYS A 162 10.66 -18.83 -25.72
C LYS A 162 11.73 -18.40 -26.70
N THR A 163 12.84 -17.86 -26.19
CA THR A 163 14.05 -17.61 -26.97
C THR A 163 14.31 -18.89 -27.76
N SER A 164 14.11 -18.80 -29.07
CA SER A 164 14.36 -19.87 -30.01
C SER A 164 15.77 -20.37 -29.76
N GLU A 165 15.84 -21.66 -29.50
CA GLU A 165 17.03 -22.49 -29.60
C GLU A 165 17.76 -22.11 -30.90
N VAL A 166 18.82 -21.30 -30.76
CA VAL A 166 19.79 -21.04 -31.82
C VAL A 166 20.49 -22.36 -32.05
N THR A 167 19.96 -23.14 -32.98
CA THR A 167 20.64 -24.28 -33.57
C THR A 167 21.75 -23.68 -34.43
N GLU A 168 22.97 -23.75 -33.91
CA GLU A 168 24.18 -23.56 -34.70
C GLU A 168 24.23 -24.66 -35.77
N GLU A 169 24.21 -24.27 -37.05
CA GLU A 169 24.75 -25.04 -38.16
C GLU A 169 25.95 -24.29 -38.76
#